data_AF-A0AA42T3E3-F1
#
_entry.id   AF-A0AA42T3E3-F1
#
_cell.length_a   1.000
_cell.length_b   1.000
_cell.length_c   1.000
_cell.angle_alpha   90.00
_cell.angle_beta   90.00
_cell.angle_gamma   90.00
#
_symmetry.space_group_name_H-M   'P 1'
#
loop_
_entity.id
_entity.type
_entity.pdbx_description
1 polymer ?
#
loop_
_entity_poly.entity_id
_entity_poly.type
_entity_poly.pdbx_seq_one_letter_code
_entity_poly.pdbx_strand_id
1 'polypeptide(L)'
;MAAPIINELPEPPVRSDAPVDFALKADLFLGAFPWLREQINNTAAWVDGQAGTVATHAASAANDAGTASAAGAAATTAAATASAAATSATNSATAAGTAKTAAEAAATRAEDAAQYVEGVVGPLGTAATRNVTTSAIDTTAGRVMKVGDFGLGALQLSSTNLIDNLNDLSLATGVYGYGANAVGAPTAGEPGALLVMRFGNAAMRQVAWPMNGIAVVNSEFTRQVRSGPVYDQWVSVYHSGNQLGLGTTAKSARNAIRVWDAEERLSTIQAATGTVDIDVSQASTFHIILAGNTTLNPVNLPELASNETRSIVVSVSQGATAYALNWWGSILWLKSIPVTLPAANKYREYVLTYGGAGVWLGREGAGT
;
A
#
# COMPACT_ATOMS: atom_id res chain seq x y z
N MET A 1 -41.08 12.70 -114.61
CA MET A 1 -41.85 12.71 -115.88
C MET A 1 -41.98 14.14 -116.35
N ALA A 2 -41.76 14.41 -117.63
CA ALA A 2 -42.07 15.72 -118.19
C ALA A 2 -43.57 16.01 -118.00
N ALA A 3 -43.92 17.27 -117.74
CA ALA A 3 -45.31 17.67 -117.62
C ALA A 3 -46.00 17.46 -118.98
N PRO A 4 -47.20 16.84 -119.02
CA PRO A 4 -47.99 16.75 -120.25
C PRO A 4 -48.27 18.15 -120.80
N ILE A 5 -48.14 18.31 -122.11
CA ILE A 5 -48.47 19.56 -122.80
C ILE A 5 -49.89 19.41 -123.33
N ILE A 6 -50.76 20.37 -123.05
CA ILE A 6 -52.05 20.49 -123.72
C ILE A 6 -51.81 21.36 -124.96
N ASN A 7 -52.00 20.83 -126.17
CA ASN A 7 -51.81 21.67 -127.36
C ASN A 7 -53.05 22.51 -127.60
N GLU A 8 -52.85 23.63 -128.27
CA GLU A 8 -53.94 24.51 -128.68
C GLU A 8 -54.90 23.78 -129.63
N LEU A 9 -56.20 24.06 -129.49
CA LEU A 9 -57.20 23.53 -130.40
C LEU A 9 -56.99 24.12 -131.80
N PRO A 10 -57.36 23.38 -132.87
CA PRO A 10 -57.42 23.93 -134.22
C PRO A 10 -58.29 25.20 -134.25
N GLU A 11 -58.05 26.06 -135.24
CA GLU A 11 -58.85 27.28 -135.38
C GLU A 11 -60.34 26.92 -135.59
N PRO A 12 -61.26 27.44 -134.76
CA PRO A 12 -62.66 27.10 -134.89
C PRO A 12 -63.24 27.67 -136.18
N PRO A 13 -64.25 27.01 -136.78
CA PRO A 13 -64.92 27.52 -137.97
C PRO A 13 -65.63 28.83 -137.64
N VAL A 14 -65.46 29.86 -138.48
CA VAL A 14 -66.14 31.15 -138.32
C VAL A 14 -67.13 31.36 -139.44
N ARG A 15 -68.25 32.04 -139.16
CA ARG A 15 -69.38 32.17 -140.11
C ARG A 15 -69.02 32.82 -141.45
N SER A 16 -67.90 33.53 -141.52
CA SER A 16 -67.36 34.16 -142.73
C SER A 16 -66.52 33.22 -143.60
N ASP A 17 -66.20 32.02 -143.13
CA ASP A 17 -65.48 31.02 -143.92
C ASP A 17 -66.36 30.55 -145.10
N ALA A 18 -65.72 30.25 -146.23
CA ALA A 18 -66.43 29.66 -147.36
C ALA A 18 -67.05 28.31 -146.92
N PRO A 19 -68.21 27.91 -147.47
CA PRO A 19 -68.94 26.73 -146.97
C PRO A 19 -68.12 25.44 -146.85
N VAL A 20 -67.14 25.26 -147.75
CA VAL A 20 -66.21 24.12 -147.74
C VAL A 20 -65.18 24.21 -146.61
N ASP A 21 -64.66 25.40 -146.33
CA ASP A 21 -63.65 25.64 -145.29
C ASP A 21 -64.28 25.61 -143.90
N PHE A 22 -65.51 26.11 -143.77
CA PHE A 22 -66.29 26.02 -142.53
C PHE A 22 -66.48 24.55 -142.12
N ALA A 23 -66.93 23.69 -143.05
CA ALA A 23 -67.13 22.28 -142.77
C ALA A 23 -65.81 21.58 -142.40
N LEU A 24 -64.73 21.86 -143.13
CA LEU A 24 -63.42 21.29 -142.86
C LEU A 24 -62.88 21.71 -141.48
N LYS A 25 -62.97 23.00 -141.13
CA LYS A 25 -62.55 23.52 -139.81
C LYS A 25 -63.45 23.01 -138.70
N ALA A 26 -64.77 22.89 -138.92
CA ALA A 26 -65.70 22.33 -137.95
C ALA A 26 -65.37 20.87 -137.61
N ASP A 27 -65.12 20.05 -138.63
CA ASP A 27 -64.76 18.65 -138.45
C ASP A 27 -63.40 18.51 -137.74
N LEU A 28 -62.40 19.33 -138.09
CA LEU A 28 -61.10 19.35 -137.42
C LEU A 28 -61.20 19.81 -135.95
N PHE A 29 -61.98 20.86 -135.68
CA PHE A 29 -62.16 21.40 -134.33
C PHE A 29 -62.93 20.45 -133.42
N LEU A 30 -64.09 19.94 -133.88
CA LEU A 30 -64.88 18.98 -133.12
C LEU A 30 -64.15 17.64 -132.97
N GLY A 31 -63.42 17.21 -134.01
CA GLY A 31 -62.55 16.04 -134.00
C GLY A 31 -61.38 16.13 -133.03
N ALA A 32 -60.98 17.34 -132.61
CA ALA A 32 -59.90 17.56 -131.64
C ALA A 32 -60.35 17.42 -130.18
N PHE A 33 -61.65 17.49 -129.86
CA PHE A 33 -62.14 17.38 -128.47
C PHE A 33 -61.84 16.04 -127.79
N PRO A 34 -61.98 14.87 -128.43
CA PRO A 34 -61.55 13.60 -127.85
C PRO A 34 -60.08 13.61 -127.43
N TRP A 35 -59.23 14.24 -128.25
CA TRP A 35 -57.80 14.36 -127.99
C TRP A 35 -57.51 15.35 -126.86
N LEU A 36 -58.17 16.51 -126.81
CA LEU A 36 -58.09 17.45 -125.68
C LEU A 36 -58.48 16.77 -124.35
N ARG A 37 -59.56 15.98 -124.35
CA ARG A 37 -59.98 15.21 -123.18
C ARG A 37 -58.87 14.27 -122.71
N GLU A 38 -58.23 13.57 -123.64
CA GLU A 38 -57.10 12.69 -123.33
C GLU A 38 -55.94 13.47 -122.71
N GLN A 39 -55.58 14.64 -123.25
CA GLN A 39 -54.52 15.48 -122.68
C GLN A 39 -54.85 16.03 -121.28
N ILE A 40 -56.09 16.43 -121.04
CA ILE A 40 -56.56 16.86 -119.71
C ILE A 40 -56.47 15.69 -118.73
N ASN A 41 -56.95 14.51 -119.12
CA ASN A 41 -56.85 13.31 -118.28
C ASN A 41 -55.40 12.95 -117.96
N ASN A 42 -54.50 13.04 -118.95
CA ASN A 42 -53.07 12.80 -118.76
C ASN A 42 -52.44 13.84 -117.82
N THR A 43 -52.83 15.11 -117.94
CA THR A 43 -52.39 16.19 -117.05
C THR A 43 -52.88 15.97 -115.62
N ALA A 44 -54.15 15.64 -115.44
CA ALA A 44 -54.73 15.33 -114.13
C ALA A 44 -54.01 14.13 -113.48
N ALA A 45 -53.78 13.05 -114.23
CA ALA A 45 -53.02 11.90 -113.76
C ALA A 45 -51.57 12.26 -113.37
N TRP A 46 -50.92 13.16 -114.12
CA TRP A 46 -49.60 13.65 -113.76
C TRP A 46 -49.63 14.49 -112.48
N VAL A 47 -50.60 15.40 -112.31
CA VAL A 47 -50.78 16.22 -111.10
C VAL A 47 -51.02 15.32 -109.88
N ASP A 48 -51.89 14.32 -110.00
CA ASP A 48 -52.14 13.33 -108.94
C ASP A 48 -50.85 12.58 -108.57
N GLY A 49 -50.03 12.22 -109.57
CA GLY A 49 -48.71 11.62 -109.35
C GLY A 49 -47.73 12.54 -108.62
N GLN A 50 -47.70 13.84 -108.96
CA GLN A 50 -46.88 14.82 -108.25
C GLN A 50 -47.36 15.02 -106.80
N ALA A 51 -48.67 15.14 -106.59
CA ALA A 51 -49.25 15.24 -105.26
C ALA A 51 -48.90 14.03 -104.38
N GLY A 52 -48.95 12.82 -104.94
CA GLY A 52 -48.50 11.59 -104.26
C GLY A 52 -47.01 11.61 -103.90
N THR A 53 -46.16 12.14 -104.78
CA THR A 53 -44.71 12.30 -104.53
C THR A 53 -44.46 13.30 -103.39
N VAL A 54 -45.14 14.44 -103.41
CA VAL A 54 -45.04 15.46 -102.34
C VAL A 54 -45.51 14.90 -100.99
N ALA A 55 -46.62 14.15 -100.97
CA ALA A 55 -47.09 13.48 -99.76
C ALA A 55 -46.06 12.48 -99.21
N THR A 56 -45.39 11.74 -100.10
CA THR A 56 -44.32 10.80 -99.73
C THR A 56 -43.09 11.53 -99.14
N HIS A 57 -42.67 12.64 -99.74
CA HIS A 57 -41.58 13.46 -99.21
C HIS A 57 -41.94 14.07 -97.85
N ALA A 58 -43.16 14.58 -97.68
CA ALA A 58 -43.62 15.12 -96.40
C ALA A 58 -43.61 14.05 -95.29
N ALA A 59 -44.08 12.83 -95.59
CA ALA A 59 -44.02 11.72 -94.66
C ALA A 59 -42.58 11.32 -94.30
N SER A 60 -41.68 11.29 -95.30
CA SER A 60 -40.26 10.98 -95.08
C SER A 60 -39.58 12.05 -94.20
N ALA A 61 -39.81 13.33 -94.49
CA ALA A 61 -39.28 14.44 -93.69
C ALA A 61 -39.79 14.41 -92.24
N ALA A 62 -41.06 14.04 -92.02
CA ALA A 62 -41.61 13.86 -90.68
C ALA A 62 -40.92 12.71 -89.92
N ASN A 63 -40.67 11.58 -90.59
CA ASN A 63 -39.94 10.44 -90.01
C ASN A 63 -38.48 10.80 -89.69
N ASP A 64 -37.80 11.53 -90.57
CA ASP A 64 -36.42 11.99 -90.36
C ASP A 64 -36.34 12.96 -89.18
N ALA A 65 -37.29 13.90 -89.06
CA ALA A 65 -37.40 14.80 -87.91
C ALA A 65 -37.63 14.04 -86.59
N GLY A 66 -38.49 13.01 -86.61
CA GLY A 66 -38.70 12.12 -85.46
C GLY A 66 -37.43 11.38 -85.05
N THR A 67 -36.70 10.85 -86.03
CA THR A 67 -35.42 10.15 -85.83
C THR A 67 -34.35 11.07 -85.25
N ALA A 68 -34.23 12.29 -85.78
CA ALA A 68 -33.29 13.29 -85.29
C ALA A 68 -33.60 13.72 -83.84
N SER A 69 -34.88 13.90 -83.50
CA SER A 69 -35.33 14.21 -82.14
C SER A 69 -34.97 13.08 -81.16
N ALA A 70 -35.24 11.83 -81.54
CA ALA A 70 -34.89 10.66 -80.73
C ALA A 70 -33.37 10.53 -80.52
N ALA A 71 -32.57 10.79 -81.56
CA ALA A 71 -31.11 10.79 -81.46
C ALA A 71 -30.60 11.90 -80.51
N GLY A 72 -31.19 13.09 -80.55
CA GLY A 72 -30.86 14.18 -79.62
C GLY A 72 -31.18 13.83 -78.16
N ALA A 73 -32.32 13.19 -77.90
CA ALA A 73 -32.68 12.71 -76.57
C ALA A 73 -31.72 11.61 -76.07
N ALA A 74 -31.32 10.68 -76.93
CA ALA A 74 -30.34 9.65 -76.61
C ALA A 74 -28.96 10.24 -76.29
N ALA A 75 -28.50 11.23 -77.07
CA ALA A 75 -27.24 11.93 -76.81
C ALA A 75 -27.25 12.68 -75.46
N THR A 76 -28.36 13.35 -75.15
CA THR A 76 -28.55 14.03 -73.85
C THR A 76 -28.49 13.04 -72.68
N THR A 77 -29.14 11.89 -72.83
CA THR A 77 -29.12 10.83 -71.82
C THR A 77 -27.71 10.28 -71.63
N ALA A 78 -26.99 10.00 -72.73
CA ALA A 78 -25.62 9.51 -72.67
C ALA A 78 -24.67 10.51 -71.98
N ALA A 79 -24.80 11.81 -72.26
CA ALA A 79 -24.02 12.86 -71.60
C ALA A 79 -24.30 12.94 -70.09
N ALA A 80 -25.56 12.79 -69.68
CA ALA A 80 -25.94 12.73 -68.27
C ALA A 80 -25.35 11.49 -67.58
N THR A 81 -25.43 10.32 -68.21
CA THR A 81 -24.83 9.08 -67.69
C THR A 81 -23.30 9.20 -67.54
N ALA A 82 -22.62 9.77 -68.52
CA ALA A 82 -21.17 10.01 -68.46
C ALA A 82 -20.79 10.95 -67.30
N SER A 83 -21.57 12.01 -67.10
CA SER A 83 -21.37 12.97 -66.00
C SER A 83 -21.56 12.33 -64.62
N ALA A 84 -22.57 11.45 -64.49
CA ALA A 84 -22.81 10.68 -63.27
C ALA A 84 -21.69 9.67 -62.98
N ALA A 85 -21.17 9.00 -64.02
CA ALA A 85 -20.03 8.09 -63.89
C ALA A 85 -18.75 8.84 -63.46
N ALA A 86 -18.48 10.01 -64.04
CA ALA A 86 -17.34 10.85 -63.65
C ALA A 86 -17.43 11.33 -62.19
N THR A 87 -18.62 11.72 -61.74
CA THR A 87 -18.87 12.07 -60.34
C THR A 87 -18.61 10.88 -59.41
N SER A 88 -19.09 9.69 -59.77
CA SER A 88 -18.90 8.47 -58.99
C SER A 88 -17.42 8.06 -58.89
N ALA A 89 -16.65 8.24 -59.96
CA ALA A 89 -15.21 8.00 -59.96
C ALA A 89 -14.46 8.97 -59.03
N THR A 90 -14.80 10.27 -59.07
CA THR A 90 -14.25 11.28 -58.17
C THR A 90 -14.52 10.95 -56.70
N ASN A 91 -15.77 10.60 -56.36
CA ASN A 91 -16.14 10.22 -55.00
C ASN A 91 -15.37 8.99 -54.50
N SER A 92 -15.19 8.00 -55.37
CA SER A 92 -14.41 6.79 -55.06
C SER A 92 -12.94 7.11 -54.81
N ALA A 93 -12.34 8.01 -55.61
CA ALA A 93 -10.97 8.46 -55.41
C ALA A 93 -10.79 9.23 -54.10
N THR A 94 -11.74 10.12 -53.75
CA THR A 94 -11.74 10.82 -52.45
C THR A 94 -11.83 9.85 -51.28
N ALA A 95 -12.75 8.88 -51.34
CA ALA A 95 -12.90 7.87 -50.28
C ALA A 95 -11.62 7.03 -50.11
N ALA A 96 -10.96 6.65 -51.20
CA ALA A 96 -9.68 5.95 -51.15
C ALA A 96 -8.57 6.81 -50.50
N GLY A 97 -8.52 8.11 -50.79
CA GLY A 97 -7.60 9.04 -50.15
C GLY A 97 -7.82 9.16 -48.65
N THR A 98 -9.07 9.31 -48.20
CA THR A 98 -9.42 9.33 -46.77
C THR A 98 -9.05 8.02 -46.07
N ALA A 99 -9.30 6.87 -46.71
CA ALA A 99 -8.94 5.57 -46.16
C ALA A 99 -7.42 5.41 -46.00
N LYS A 100 -6.64 5.88 -46.98
CA LYS A 100 -5.17 5.91 -46.91
C LYS A 100 -4.68 6.73 -45.72
N THR A 101 -5.14 7.96 -45.56
CA THR A 101 -4.74 8.83 -44.43
C THR A 101 -5.13 8.22 -43.08
N ALA A 102 -6.30 7.60 -42.98
CA ALA A 102 -6.73 6.93 -41.76
C ALA A 102 -5.83 5.73 -41.40
N ALA A 103 -5.41 4.96 -42.41
CA ALA A 103 -4.50 3.84 -42.23
C ALA A 103 -3.09 4.31 -41.77
N GLU A 104 -2.56 5.38 -42.37
CA GLU A 104 -1.29 6.00 -41.96
C GLU A 104 -1.34 6.46 -40.50
N ALA A 105 -2.42 7.16 -40.09
CA ALA A 105 -2.60 7.61 -38.71
C ALA A 105 -2.81 6.45 -37.71
N ALA A 106 -3.35 5.32 -38.14
CA ALA A 106 -3.46 4.12 -37.32
C ALA A 106 -2.10 3.44 -37.13
N ALA A 107 -1.27 3.39 -38.17
CA ALA A 107 0.08 2.84 -38.11
C ALA A 107 0.96 3.63 -37.12
N THR A 108 0.99 4.97 -37.21
CA THR A 108 1.76 5.80 -36.27
C THR A 108 1.33 5.59 -34.82
N ARG A 109 0.02 5.55 -34.55
CA ARG A 109 -0.47 5.29 -33.18
C ARG A 109 -0.08 3.91 -32.64
N ALA A 110 0.03 2.91 -33.51
CA ALA A 110 0.47 1.58 -33.11
C ALA A 110 1.98 1.57 -32.78
N GLU A 111 2.79 2.29 -33.56
CA GLU A 111 4.23 2.46 -33.30
C GLU A 111 4.48 3.21 -31.98
N ASP A 112 3.77 4.33 -31.75
CA ASP A 112 3.86 5.10 -30.50
C ASP A 112 3.48 4.25 -29.28
N ALA A 113 2.41 3.45 -29.40
CA ALA A 113 1.97 2.56 -28.34
C ALA A 113 3.01 1.47 -28.05
N ALA A 114 3.61 0.87 -29.09
CA ALA A 114 4.67 -0.12 -28.92
C ALA A 114 5.90 0.48 -28.21
N GLN A 115 6.32 1.69 -28.62
CA GLN A 115 7.45 2.39 -28.02
C GLN A 115 7.17 2.75 -26.55
N TYR A 116 5.96 3.17 -26.20
CA TYR A 116 5.57 3.44 -24.81
C TYR A 116 5.65 2.18 -23.94
N VAL A 117 5.17 1.05 -24.46
CA VAL A 117 5.21 -0.22 -23.74
C VAL A 117 6.66 -0.68 -23.51
N GLU A 118 7.51 -0.62 -24.53
CA GLU A 118 8.90 -1.05 -24.42
C GLU A 118 9.77 -0.10 -23.57
N GLY A 119 9.62 1.21 -23.77
CA GLY A 119 10.48 2.22 -23.15
C GLY A 119 10.09 2.61 -21.73
N VAL A 120 8.80 2.56 -21.37
CA VAL A 120 8.30 3.03 -20.08
C VAL A 120 7.79 1.88 -19.23
N VAL A 121 6.94 1.02 -19.78
CA VAL A 121 6.29 -0.04 -18.99
C VAL A 121 7.23 -1.24 -18.78
N GLY A 122 8.00 -1.62 -19.80
CA GLY A 122 8.95 -2.73 -19.76
C GLY A 122 9.96 -2.64 -18.60
N PRO A 123 10.66 -1.50 -18.41
CA PRO A 123 11.65 -1.34 -17.34
C PRO A 123 11.05 -1.29 -15.93
N LEU A 124 9.76 -0.95 -15.81
CA LEU A 124 9.05 -0.84 -14.53
C LEU A 124 8.57 -2.21 -14.00
N GLY A 125 8.64 -3.27 -14.81
CA GLY A 125 8.31 -4.64 -14.40
C GLY A 125 6.91 -4.77 -13.78
N THR A 126 6.76 -5.65 -12.78
CA THR A 126 5.47 -5.85 -12.08
C THR A 126 5.02 -4.62 -11.28
N ALA A 127 5.94 -3.69 -10.96
CA ALA A 127 5.61 -2.48 -10.21
C ALA A 127 4.74 -1.50 -11.03
N ALA A 128 4.84 -1.52 -12.37
CA ALA A 128 4.04 -0.68 -13.27
C ALA A 128 2.52 -0.91 -13.14
N THR A 129 2.13 -2.11 -12.70
CA THR A 129 0.72 -2.52 -12.59
C THR A 129 0.14 -2.32 -11.19
N ARG A 130 0.95 -1.85 -10.25
CA ARG A 130 0.56 -1.68 -8.84
C ARG A 130 0.49 -0.19 -8.52
N ASN A 131 -0.53 0.20 -7.77
CA ASN A 131 -0.64 1.57 -7.27
C ASN A 131 0.49 1.83 -6.27
N VAL A 132 1.06 3.02 -6.32
CA VAL A 132 2.03 3.50 -5.33
C VAL A 132 1.27 4.02 -4.10
N THR A 133 1.82 3.87 -2.90
CA THR A 133 1.25 4.38 -1.65
C THR A 133 0.94 5.88 -1.72
N THR A 134 -0.20 6.31 -1.15
CA THR A 134 -0.65 7.71 -1.23
C THR A 134 -0.29 8.56 -0.02
N SER A 135 0.08 7.96 1.11
CA SER A 135 0.52 8.63 2.34
C SER A 135 1.54 7.78 3.11
N ALA A 136 2.27 8.40 4.05
CA ALA A 136 3.30 7.74 4.86
C ALA A 136 2.78 6.64 5.81
N ILE A 137 1.45 6.53 5.96
CA ILE A 137 0.75 5.54 6.79
C ILE A 137 -0.27 4.73 5.97
N ASP A 138 -0.10 4.63 4.64
CA ASP A 138 -1.03 3.95 3.74
C ASP A 138 -1.22 2.47 4.11
N THR A 139 -2.41 2.12 4.61
CA THR A 139 -2.74 0.78 5.09
C THR A 139 -3.19 -0.20 3.99
N THR A 140 -3.14 0.20 2.72
CA THR A 140 -3.68 -0.60 1.60
C THR A 140 -2.70 -1.69 1.14
N ALA A 141 -3.07 -2.96 1.33
CA ALA A 141 -2.26 -4.10 0.92
C ALA A 141 -2.03 -4.16 -0.62
N GLY A 142 -0.84 -4.61 -1.02
CA GLY A 142 -0.49 -4.86 -2.42
C GLY A 142 -0.07 -3.62 -3.23
N ARG A 143 0.08 -2.45 -2.59
CA ARG A 143 0.67 -1.24 -3.20
C ARG A 143 2.20 -1.26 -3.14
N VAL A 144 2.84 -0.57 -4.08
CA VAL A 144 4.30 -0.32 -4.05
C VAL A 144 4.57 0.79 -3.04
N MET A 145 5.49 0.56 -2.12
CA MET A 145 5.89 1.56 -1.12
C MET A 145 6.74 2.66 -1.77
N LYS A 146 6.40 3.93 -1.52
CA LYS A 146 7.33 5.04 -1.77
C LYS A 146 8.52 4.92 -0.82
N VAL A 147 9.70 5.32 -1.30
CA VAL A 147 10.88 5.49 -0.43
C VAL A 147 10.51 6.50 0.68
N GLY A 148 10.76 6.12 1.93
CA GLY A 148 10.44 6.94 3.11
C GLY A 148 9.09 6.61 3.78
N ASP A 149 8.18 5.90 3.12
CA ASP A 149 6.96 5.41 3.79
C ASP A 149 7.31 4.34 4.83
N PHE A 150 6.62 4.35 5.97
CA PHE A 150 6.92 3.48 7.13
C PHE A 150 8.37 3.57 7.65
N GLY A 151 9.04 4.72 7.43
CA GLY A 151 10.38 4.98 7.96
C GLY A 151 11.53 4.25 7.25
N LEU A 152 11.25 3.46 6.21
CA LEU A 152 12.29 2.76 5.44
C LEU A 152 12.95 3.73 4.45
N GLY A 153 14.14 4.23 4.81
CA GLY A 153 14.99 5.04 3.93
C GLY A 153 14.94 6.56 4.17
N ALA A 154 14.27 7.04 5.21
CA ALA A 154 14.40 8.44 5.63
C ALA A 154 15.77 8.66 6.28
N LEU A 155 16.55 9.64 5.79
CA LEU A 155 17.89 9.99 6.34
C LEU A 155 17.82 10.46 7.81
N GLN A 156 16.66 10.98 8.21
CA GLN A 156 16.32 11.36 9.56
C GLN A 156 14.82 11.12 9.72
N LEU A 157 14.37 10.63 10.89
CA LEU A 157 12.96 10.75 11.30
C LEU A 157 12.68 12.25 11.52
N SER A 158 12.50 13.00 10.41
CA SER A 158 12.35 14.46 10.45
C SER A 158 11.02 14.84 11.10
N SER A 159 10.94 16.07 11.61
CA SER A 159 9.75 16.63 12.26
C SER A 159 8.47 16.58 11.43
N THR A 160 8.57 16.37 10.11
CA THR A 160 7.42 16.24 9.20
C THR A 160 6.83 14.83 9.11
N ASN A 161 7.54 13.83 9.63
CA ASN A 161 7.15 12.41 9.58
C ASN A 161 7.02 11.78 10.98
N LEU A 162 6.86 12.61 12.02
CA LEU A 162 6.61 12.14 13.38
C LEU A 162 5.13 11.85 13.55
N ILE A 163 4.81 10.75 14.25
CA ILE A 163 3.46 10.52 14.73
C ILE A 163 3.20 11.38 15.96
N ASP A 164 2.03 11.99 16.03
CA ASP A 164 1.63 12.86 17.15
C ASP A 164 0.85 12.10 18.23
N ASN A 165 0.44 10.86 17.97
CA ASN A 165 -0.36 10.07 18.89
C ASN A 165 0.02 8.58 18.82
N LEU A 166 0.72 8.10 19.85
CA LEU A 166 1.08 6.68 19.97
C LEU A 166 -0.12 5.81 20.32
N ASN A 167 -1.23 6.38 20.77
CA ASN A 167 -2.47 5.64 21.04
C ASN A 167 -3.30 5.42 19.76
N ASP A 168 -2.86 5.90 18.60
CA ASP A 168 -3.58 5.72 17.34
C ASP A 168 -3.63 4.23 16.94
N LEU A 169 -4.83 3.64 17.02
CA LEU A 169 -5.09 2.26 16.63
C LEU A 169 -5.09 2.06 15.11
N SER A 170 -4.93 3.11 14.30
CA SER A 170 -4.81 3.01 12.85
C SER A 170 -3.37 2.75 12.38
N LEU A 171 -2.37 2.91 13.27
CA LEU A 171 -0.97 2.64 12.95
C LEU A 171 -0.77 1.21 12.45
N ALA A 172 -0.04 1.06 11.35
CA ALA A 172 0.33 -0.24 10.82
C ALA A 172 1.54 -0.80 11.59
N THR A 173 1.89 -2.06 11.33
CA THR A 173 3.17 -2.61 11.78
C THR A 173 4.30 -1.84 11.08
N GLY A 174 5.26 -1.31 11.85
CA GLY A 174 6.33 -0.49 11.29
C GLY A 174 7.18 0.20 12.35
N VAL A 175 8.19 0.96 11.89
CA VAL A 175 9.05 1.80 12.73
C VAL A 175 8.69 3.26 12.47
N TYR A 176 8.42 4.00 13.55
CA TYR A 176 7.96 5.38 13.52
C TYR A 176 8.86 6.25 14.41
N GLY A 177 8.95 7.54 14.09
CA GLY A 177 9.44 8.55 15.03
C GLY A 177 8.25 9.26 15.69
N TYR A 178 8.42 9.72 16.92
CA TYR A 178 7.44 10.57 17.60
C TYR A 178 8.09 11.80 18.23
N GLY A 179 7.34 12.90 18.30
CA GLY A 179 7.81 14.18 18.86
C GLY A 179 7.70 14.26 20.38
N ALA A 180 8.34 15.28 20.97
CA ALA A 180 8.34 15.55 22.41
C ALA A 180 6.94 15.68 23.04
N ASN A 181 5.95 16.08 22.24
CA ASN A 181 4.57 16.30 22.67
C ASN A 181 3.61 15.20 22.23
N ALA A 182 4.13 14.06 21.75
CA ALA A 182 3.27 13.00 21.24
C ALA A 182 2.38 12.39 22.35
N VAL A 183 1.08 12.30 22.07
CA VAL A 183 0.10 11.76 23.00
C VAL A 183 0.38 10.29 23.26
N GLY A 184 0.43 9.89 24.53
CA GLY A 184 0.69 8.50 24.93
C GLY A 184 2.16 8.09 24.91
N ALA A 185 3.11 9.02 24.81
CA ALA A 185 4.54 8.75 25.00
C ALA A 185 4.85 8.18 26.40
N PRO A 186 5.83 7.28 26.54
CA PRO A 186 6.24 6.72 27.84
C PRO A 186 6.87 7.75 28.78
N THR A 187 7.55 8.75 28.20
CA THR A 187 8.18 9.85 28.92
C THR A 187 7.68 11.16 28.32
N ALA A 188 7.10 12.03 29.14
CA ALA A 188 6.59 13.31 28.68
C ALA A 188 7.74 14.25 28.30
N GLY A 189 7.60 14.97 27.19
CA GLY A 189 8.58 15.97 26.74
C GLY A 189 9.77 15.42 25.96
N GLU A 190 9.85 14.10 25.76
CA GLU A 190 10.99 13.45 25.10
C GLU A 190 10.56 12.87 23.74
N PRO A 191 11.20 13.26 22.61
CA PRO A 191 10.97 12.60 21.33
C PRO A 191 11.55 11.18 21.35
N GLY A 192 11.24 10.35 20.36
CA GLY A 192 11.78 9.00 20.32
C GLY A 192 11.41 8.19 19.10
N ALA A 193 11.79 6.92 19.12
CA ALA A 193 11.41 5.92 18.13
C ALA A 193 10.39 4.94 18.70
N LEU A 194 9.46 4.49 17.86
CA LEU A 194 8.42 3.53 18.19
C LEU A 194 8.46 2.37 17.18
N LEU A 195 8.54 1.14 17.69
CA LEU A 195 8.20 -0.05 16.94
C LEU A 195 6.77 -0.47 17.25
N VAL A 196 5.94 -0.58 16.21
CA VAL A 196 4.57 -1.08 16.29
C VAL A 196 4.50 -2.47 15.70
N MET A 197 3.95 -3.41 16.46
CA MET A 197 3.64 -4.77 16.02
C MET A 197 2.13 -4.98 16.13
N ARG A 198 1.44 -5.01 14.99
CA ARG A 198 -0.01 -5.21 14.94
C ARG A 198 -0.33 -6.69 14.69
N PHE A 199 -1.22 -7.23 15.53
CA PHE A 199 -1.70 -8.61 15.45
C PHE A 199 -3.16 -8.72 14.97
N GLY A 200 -3.86 -7.59 14.86
CA GLY A 200 -5.25 -7.51 14.37
C GLY A 200 -5.81 -6.09 14.48
N ASN A 201 -7.12 -5.93 14.30
CA ASN A 201 -7.73 -4.60 14.28
C ASN A 201 -7.70 -3.86 15.63
N ALA A 202 -7.67 -4.57 16.76
CA ALA A 202 -7.66 -3.99 18.11
C ALA A 202 -6.60 -4.62 19.03
N ALA A 203 -5.59 -5.27 18.46
CA ALA A 203 -4.51 -5.93 19.19
C ALA A 203 -3.16 -5.48 18.63
N MET A 204 -2.40 -4.77 19.45
CA MET A 204 -1.12 -4.17 19.07
C MET A 204 -0.14 -4.23 20.24
N ARG A 205 1.14 -4.43 19.94
CA ARG A 205 2.24 -4.25 20.89
C ARG A 205 3.12 -3.11 20.40
N GLN A 206 3.59 -2.32 21.35
CA GLN A 206 4.47 -1.20 21.10
C GLN A 206 5.72 -1.30 21.94
N VAL A 207 6.85 -0.98 21.32
CA VAL A 207 8.14 -0.79 21.99
C VAL A 207 8.64 0.62 21.66
N ALA A 208 8.91 1.41 22.67
CA ALA A 208 9.34 2.80 22.53
C ALA A 208 10.75 3.01 23.11
N TRP A 209 11.55 3.75 22.36
CA TRP A 209 12.88 4.21 22.74
C TRP A 209 12.90 5.73 22.71
N PRO A 210 12.56 6.39 23.85
CA PRO A 210 12.76 7.82 23.97
C PRO A 210 14.22 8.19 23.75
N MET A 211 14.45 9.26 23.00
CA MET A 211 15.74 9.93 22.87
C MET A 211 16.00 10.65 24.18
N ASN A 212 16.50 9.91 25.14
CA ASN A 212 16.60 10.41 26.49
C ASN A 212 17.53 11.62 26.56
N GLY A 213 17.02 12.75 27.04
CA GLY A 213 17.85 13.73 27.73
C GLY A 213 18.64 13.09 28.89
N ILE A 214 19.58 13.85 29.46
CA ILE A 214 20.62 13.45 30.43
C ILE A 214 20.15 12.58 31.62
N ALA A 215 18.85 12.49 31.91
CA ALA A 215 18.29 11.85 33.11
C ALA A 215 17.84 10.37 32.95
N VAL A 216 17.68 9.81 31.75
CA VAL A 216 17.12 8.45 31.59
C VAL A 216 18.00 7.65 30.63
N VAL A 217 19.10 7.05 31.06
CA VAL A 217 20.01 6.41 30.08
C VAL A 217 19.31 5.25 29.38
N ASN A 218 19.20 5.30 28.04
CA ASN A 218 18.81 4.21 27.14
C ASN A 218 17.62 3.34 27.61
N SER A 219 16.58 3.93 28.20
CA SER A 219 15.42 3.15 28.65
C SER A 219 14.55 2.69 27.49
N GLU A 220 14.11 1.45 27.56
CA GLU A 220 13.14 0.85 26.64
C GLU A 220 11.82 0.63 27.36
N PHE A 221 10.71 0.99 26.71
CA PHE A 221 9.37 0.81 27.25
C PHE A 221 8.57 -0.12 26.35
N THR A 222 7.83 -1.05 26.94
CA THR A 222 6.85 -1.88 26.23
C THR A 222 5.45 -1.62 26.78
N ARG A 223 4.47 -1.61 25.89
CA ARG A 223 3.06 -1.71 26.25
C ARG A 223 2.31 -2.50 25.20
N GLN A 224 1.06 -2.82 25.51
CA GLN A 224 0.18 -3.51 24.58
C GLN A 224 -1.25 -3.00 24.73
N VAL A 225 -2.04 -3.25 23.70
CA VAL A 225 -3.49 -3.27 23.75
C VAL A 225 -3.93 -4.66 23.30
N ARG A 226 -4.70 -5.34 24.15
CA ARG A 226 -5.14 -6.72 23.88
C ARG A 226 -6.49 -6.77 23.17
N SER A 227 -7.39 -5.86 23.51
CA SER A 227 -8.72 -5.71 22.92
C SER A 227 -9.31 -4.35 23.31
N GLY A 228 -9.84 -3.60 22.35
CA GLY A 228 -10.45 -2.28 22.56
C GLY A 228 -9.47 -1.10 22.43
N PRO A 229 -9.86 0.13 22.81
CA PRO A 229 -9.06 1.33 22.55
C PRO A 229 -8.09 1.71 23.67
N VAL A 230 -7.98 0.90 24.72
CA VAL A 230 -7.23 1.23 25.92
C VAL A 230 -5.91 0.47 25.94
N TYR A 231 -4.82 1.21 25.92
CA TYR A 231 -3.48 0.65 26.12
C TYR A 231 -3.23 0.37 27.60
N ASP A 232 -2.52 -0.74 27.87
CA ASP A 232 -1.89 -0.97 29.17
C ASP A 232 -0.87 0.16 29.45
N GLN A 233 -0.56 0.37 30.72
CA GLN A 233 0.50 1.29 31.12
C GLN A 233 1.84 0.87 30.51
N TRP A 234 2.71 1.84 30.24
CA TRP A 234 4.08 1.58 29.82
C TRP A 234 4.86 0.89 30.93
N VAL A 235 5.55 -0.18 30.57
CA VAL A 235 6.47 -0.92 31.45
C VAL A 235 7.89 -0.68 30.97
N SER A 236 8.75 -0.18 31.86
CA SER A 236 10.17 0.02 31.58
C SER A 236 10.95 -1.28 31.75
N VAL A 237 11.90 -1.54 30.84
CA VAL A 237 12.83 -2.67 30.95
C VAL A 237 13.98 -2.28 31.87
N TYR A 238 14.27 -3.11 32.88
CA TYR A 238 15.44 -2.92 33.75
C TYR A 238 16.73 -3.38 33.06
N HIS A 239 17.78 -2.55 33.13
CA HIS A 239 19.10 -2.79 32.60
C HIS A 239 20.16 -2.10 33.49
N SER A 240 21.44 -2.35 33.23
CA SER A 240 22.55 -1.83 34.04
C SER A 240 22.60 -0.30 34.17
N GLY A 241 21.97 0.42 33.24
CA GLY A 241 21.89 1.88 33.23
C GLY A 241 20.73 2.47 34.05
N ASN A 242 19.75 1.67 34.45
CA ASN A 242 18.62 2.08 35.30
C ASN A 242 18.46 1.19 36.55
N GLN A 243 19.54 0.47 36.92
CA GLN A 243 19.57 -0.54 37.98
C GLN A 243 19.63 0.03 39.42
N LEU A 244 19.56 1.37 39.58
CA LEU A 244 19.59 2.04 40.90
C LEU A 244 18.37 1.72 41.81
N GLY A 245 17.48 0.81 41.40
CA GLY A 245 16.36 0.29 42.19
C GLY A 245 16.67 -0.91 43.10
N LEU A 246 17.88 -1.49 43.05
CA LEU A 246 18.27 -2.61 43.92
C LEU A 246 19.41 -2.27 44.91
N GLY A 247 19.78 -0.98 45.01
CA GLY A 247 20.75 -0.47 45.98
C GLY A 247 22.20 -0.40 45.48
N THR A 248 22.88 0.72 45.73
CA THR A 248 24.25 1.01 45.27
C THR A 248 25.37 0.36 46.09
N THR A 249 25.05 -0.49 47.07
CA THR A 249 26.04 -1.19 47.89
C THR A 249 25.53 -2.59 48.21
N ALA A 250 26.42 -3.52 48.53
CA ALA A 250 26.02 -4.85 49.03
C ALA A 250 25.08 -4.74 50.25
N LYS A 251 25.16 -3.65 51.03
CA LYS A 251 24.27 -3.35 52.15
C LYS A 251 22.83 -3.04 51.70
N SER A 252 22.65 -2.25 50.65
CA SER A 252 21.32 -1.88 50.15
C SER A 252 20.65 -2.99 49.33
N ALA A 253 21.43 -3.81 48.61
CA ALA A 253 20.92 -5.02 47.95
C ALA A 253 20.42 -6.08 48.95
N ARG A 254 21.12 -6.26 50.08
CA ARG A 254 20.68 -7.17 51.15
C ARG A 254 19.38 -6.70 51.84
N ASN A 255 19.19 -5.39 52.01
CA ASN A 255 17.93 -4.85 52.55
C ASN A 255 16.73 -5.13 51.62
N ALA A 256 16.91 -5.03 50.31
CA ALA A 256 15.85 -5.26 49.34
C ALA A 256 15.41 -6.74 49.28
N ILE A 257 16.32 -7.68 49.59
CA ILE A 257 16.06 -9.13 49.50
C ILE A 257 15.62 -9.72 50.86
N ARG A 258 15.54 -8.93 51.95
CA ARG A 258 15.12 -9.39 53.30
C ARG A 258 15.76 -10.72 53.74
N VAL A 259 17.03 -10.94 53.42
CA VAL A 259 17.82 -12.09 53.92
C VAL A 259 18.45 -11.72 55.27
N TRP A 260 17.64 -11.28 56.23
CA TRP A 260 18.16 -10.80 57.53
C TRP A 260 18.02 -11.79 58.69
N ASP A 261 17.30 -12.90 58.51
CA ASP A 261 17.02 -13.82 59.64
C ASP A 261 17.51 -15.28 59.45
N ALA A 262 18.33 -15.60 58.44
CA ALA A 262 18.63 -17.00 58.11
C ALA A 262 20.12 -17.43 58.11
N GLU A 263 21.09 -16.54 58.30
CA GLU A 263 22.51 -16.95 58.39
C GLU A 263 22.99 -17.00 59.85
N GLU A 264 23.20 -18.21 60.36
CA GLU A 264 23.94 -18.46 61.61
C GLU A 264 25.39 -18.01 61.43
N ARG A 265 25.79 -16.94 62.12
CA ARG A 265 27.14 -16.36 61.99
C ARG A 265 28.05 -16.91 63.08
N LEU A 266 29.18 -17.50 62.67
CA LEU A 266 30.24 -18.02 63.55
C LEU A 266 31.38 -17.00 63.71
N SER A 267 31.78 -16.72 64.95
CA SER A 267 33.01 -15.99 65.27
C SER A 267 34.00 -16.92 65.96
N THR A 268 35.25 -16.97 65.48
CA THR A 268 36.31 -17.77 66.12
C THR A 268 37.31 -16.86 66.82
N ILE A 269 37.46 -17.04 68.12
CA ILE A 269 38.43 -16.35 68.96
C ILE A 269 39.58 -17.33 69.25
N GLN A 270 40.71 -17.08 68.61
CA GLN A 270 41.93 -17.86 68.78
C GLN A 270 42.72 -17.37 69.99
N ALA A 271 43.40 -18.28 70.69
CA ALA A 271 44.33 -17.98 71.76
C ALA A 271 43.79 -17.02 72.84
N ALA A 272 42.56 -17.26 73.31
CA ALA A 272 41.91 -16.47 74.34
C ALA A 272 42.68 -16.52 75.68
N THR A 273 42.91 -15.35 76.27
CA THR A 273 43.55 -15.14 77.58
C THR A 273 43.06 -13.82 78.18
N GLY A 274 43.00 -13.72 79.51
CA GLY A 274 42.50 -12.51 80.18
C GLY A 274 41.01 -12.28 79.94
N THR A 275 40.58 -11.03 79.82
CA THR A 275 39.17 -10.71 79.50
C THR A 275 38.95 -10.70 78.00
N VAL A 276 37.94 -11.44 77.54
CA VAL A 276 37.58 -11.57 76.12
C VAL A 276 36.13 -11.14 75.93
N ASP A 277 35.93 -10.14 75.08
CA ASP A 277 34.61 -9.64 74.72
C ASP A 277 33.94 -10.54 73.67
N ILE A 278 32.67 -10.87 73.90
CA ILE A 278 31.80 -11.60 73.00
C ILE A 278 30.78 -10.61 72.42
N ASP A 279 31.05 -10.11 71.22
CA ASP A 279 30.15 -9.17 70.53
C ASP A 279 28.98 -9.91 69.86
N VAL A 280 27.83 -9.93 70.54
CA VAL A 280 26.62 -10.62 70.06
C VAL A 280 25.95 -9.94 68.88
N SER A 281 26.40 -8.75 68.46
CA SER A 281 25.95 -8.12 67.21
C SER A 281 26.61 -8.75 65.98
N GLN A 282 27.77 -9.40 66.15
CA GLN A 282 28.58 -9.92 65.04
C GLN A 282 28.31 -11.39 64.72
N ALA A 283 27.91 -12.18 65.73
CA ALA A 283 27.72 -13.63 65.62
C ALA A 283 26.66 -14.15 66.59
N SER A 284 26.04 -15.27 66.24
CA SER A 284 25.17 -16.06 67.12
C SER A 284 25.89 -17.27 67.70
N THR A 285 27.00 -17.67 67.08
CA THR A 285 27.82 -18.81 67.51
C THR A 285 29.28 -18.36 67.66
N PHE A 286 29.90 -18.69 68.78
CA PHE A 286 31.27 -18.30 69.11
C PHE A 286 32.09 -19.54 69.40
N HIS A 287 33.23 -19.70 68.73
CA HIS A 287 34.20 -20.73 69.03
C HIS A 287 35.44 -20.10 69.68
N ILE A 288 35.73 -20.49 70.91
CA ILE A 288 36.76 -19.89 71.74
C ILE A 288 37.82 -20.94 72.03
N ILE A 289 39.06 -20.66 71.63
CA ILE A 289 40.21 -21.53 71.87
C ILE A 289 41.05 -20.95 73.00
N LEU A 290 41.08 -21.61 74.16
CA LEU A 290 41.77 -21.11 75.34
C LEU A 290 43.29 -21.31 75.23
N ALA A 291 44.07 -20.24 75.42
CA ALA A 291 45.52 -20.26 75.59
C ALA A 291 45.98 -19.74 76.97
N GLY A 292 45.05 -19.34 77.82
CA GLY A 292 45.27 -18.90 79.20
C GLY A 292 43.96 -18.84 79.98
N ASN A 293 44.05 -18.53 81.28
CA ASN A 293 42.86 -18.28 82.09
C ASN A 293 42.07 -17.12 81.49
N THR A 294 40.80 -17.35 81.19
CA THR A 294 39.97 -16.43 80.41
C THR A 294 38.68 -16.09 81.14
N THR A 295 38.28 -14.81 81.10
CA THR A 295 36.97 -14.34 81.53
C THR A 295 36.19 -13.84 80.32
N LEU A 296 35.00 -14.38 80.10
CA LEU A 296 34.14 -13.96 78.99
C LEU A 296 33.24 -12.80 79.41
N ASN A 297 33.08 -11.82 78.51
CA ASN A 297 32.23 -10.66 78.73
C ASN A 297 31.35 -10.38 77.51
N PRO A 298 30.02 -10.52 77.58
CA PRO A 298 29.16 -10.21 76.45
C PRO A 298 29.08 -8.69 76.26
N VAL A 299 29.27 -8.23 75.04
CA VAL A 299 29.17 -6.81 74.66
C VAL A 299 28.17 -6.62 73.52
N ASN A 300 27.69 -5.39 73.35
CA ASN A 300 26.77 -4.99 72.28
C ASN A 300 25.47 -5.83 72.23
N LEU A 301 24.87 -6.07 73.40
CA LEU A 301 23.60 -6.77 73.52
C LEU A 301 22.47 -5.93 72.89
N PRO A 302 21.67 -6.52 71.97
CA PRO A 302 20.43 -5.89 71.52
C PRO A 302 19.49 -5.63 72.70
N GLU A 303 18.80 -4.49 72.65
CA GLU A 303 17.63 -4.26 73.48
C GLU A 303 16.54 -5.25 73.04
N LEU A 304 16.12 -6.12 73.97
CA LEU A 304 15.04 -7.08 73.76
C LEU A 304 13.81 -6.63 74.53
N ALA A 305 12.63 -6.80 73.93
CA ALA A 305 11.38 -6.63 74.66
C ALA A 305 11.26 -7.66 75.79
N SER A 306 10.36 -7.40 76.75
CA SER A 306 10.18 -8.26 77.94
C SER A 306 9.77 -9.70 77.63
N ASN A 307 9.22 -9.95 76.44
CA ASN A 307 8.82 -11.26 75.92
C ASN A 307 9.77 -11.84 74.87
N GLU A 308 10.88 -11.16 74.58
CA GLU A 308 11.88 -11.61 73.62
C GLU A 308 13.06 -12.27 74.32
N THR A 309 13.55 -13.34 73.72
CA THR A 309 14.78 -14.01 74.14
C THR A 309 15.65 -14.20 72.92
N ARG A 310 16.97 -14.13 73.13
CA ARG A 310 17.94 -14.46 72.10
C ARG A 310 18.96 -15.42 72.67
N SER A 311 19.28 -16.42 71.87
CA SER A 311 20.25 -17.46 72.24
C SER A 311 21.52 -17.28 71.45
N ILE A 312 22.65 -17.50 72.13
CA ILE A 312 23.95 -17.67 71.51
C ILE A 312 24.51 -19.04 71.89
N VAL A 313 25.35 -19.59 71.02
CA VAL A 313 26.10 -20.81 71.28
C VAL A 313 27.56 -20.43 71.48
N VAL A 314 28.16 -20.85 72.58
CA VAL A 314 29.58 -20.66 72.86
C VAL A 314 30.23 -22.04 72.94
N SER A 315 31.03 -22.37 71.94
CA SER A 315 31.90 -23.55 71.94
C SER A 315 33.26 -23.16 72.51
N VAL A 316 33.72 -23.87 73.53
CA VAL A 316 35.01 -23.65 74.16
C VAL A 316 35.88 -24.87 73.93
N SER A 317 37.08 -24.68 73.38
CA SER A 317 38.09 -25.72 73.23
C SER A 317 39.31 -25.44 74.12
N GLN A 318 39.85 -26.50 74.73
CA GLN A 318 41.10 -26.44 75.48
C GLN A 318 42.22 -27.14 74.71
N GLY A 319 43.42 -26.58 74.75
CA GLY A 319 44.63 -27.25 74.27
C GLY A 319 45.09 -28.36 75.23
N ALA A 320 46.35 -28.77 75.11
CA ALA A 320 46.93 -29.82 75.94
C ALA A 320 47.03 -29.44 77.44
N THR A 321 47.06 -28.15 77.75
CA THR A 321 47.00 -27.63 79.12
C THR A 321 45.59 -27.14 79.39
N ALA A 322 45.02 -27.54 80.54
CA ALA A 322 43.70 -27.09 80.92
C ALA A 322 43.75 -25.68 81.54
N TYR A 323 42.86 -24.79 81.11
CA TYR A 323 42.76 -23.42 81.61
C TYR A 323 41.43 -23.16 82.30
N ALA A 324 41.42 -22.22 83.25
CA ALA A 324 40.20 -21.76 83.88
C ALA A 324 39.41 -20.85 82.92
N LEU A 325 38.09 -21.04 82.91
CA LEU A 325 37.14 -20.17 82.21
C LEU A 325 36.18 -19.58 83.23
N ASN A 326 36.16 -18.26 83.34
CA ASN A 326 35.22 -17.53 84.16
C ASN A 326 34.09 -16.99 83.27
N TRP A 327 32.87 -17.36 83.62
CA TRP A 327 31.67 -16.77 83.04
C TRP A 327 31.34 -15.45 83.72
N TRP A 328 30.68 -14.54 83.03
CA TRP A 328 30.20 -13.29 83.64
C TRP A 328 29.11 -13.59 84.68
N GLY A 329 29.00 -12.71 85.69
CA GLY A 329 28.26 -12.99 86.92
C GLY A 329 26.73 -13.02 86.84
N SER A 330 26.11 -12.73 85.68
CA SER A 330 24.65 -12.67 85.52
C SER A 330 24.02 -13.93 84.91
N ILE A 331 24.80 -15.00 84.72
CA ILE A 331 24.29 -16.29 84.20
C ILE A 331 23.70 -17.14 85.33
N LEU A 332 22.40 -17.40 85.25
CA LEU A 332 21.71 -18.44 86.00
C LEU A 332 21.85 -19.77 85.25
N TRP A 333 22.64 -20.68 85.79
CA TRP A 333 22.84 -22.02 85.23
C TRP A 333 21.67 -22.93 85.60
N LEU A 334 21.05 -23.56 84.60
CA LEU A 334 19.86 -24.39 84.77
C LEU A 334 20.14 -25.79 85.37
N LYS A 335 21.40 -26.10 85.66
CA LYS A 335 21.85 -27.33 86.33
C LYS A 335 22.61 -26.94 87.61
N SER A 336 22.54 -27.78 88.64
CA SER A 336 23.27 -27.58 89.89
C SER A 336 24.77 -27.42 89.65
N ILE A 337 25.29 -26.23 89.99
CA ILE A 337 26.70 -25.79 89.94
C ILE A 337 27.61 -26.82 90.66
N PRO A 338 28.84 -27.08 90.15
CA PRO A 338 29.58 -26.29 89.15
C PRO A 338 29.42 -26.72 87.68
N VAL A 339 29.46 -25.72 86.79
CA VAL A 339 29.53 -25.90 85.33
C VAL A 339 30.83 -26.61 84.97
N THR A 340 30.72 -27.69 84.23
CA THR A 340 31.84 -28.49 83.78
C THR A 340 32.55 -27.82 82.61
N LEU A 341 33.86 -27.60 82.76
CA LEU A 341 34.73 -27.13 81.67
C LEU A 341 35.18 -28.31 80.80
N PRO A 342 35.51 -28.10 79.51
CA PRO A 342 36.11 -29.14 78.69
C PRO A 342 37.47 -29.55 79.28
N ALA A 343 37.78 -30.85 79.26
CA ALA A 343 39.10 -31.35 79.65
C ALA A 343 40.18 -30.93 78.63
N ALA A 344 41.45 -31.15 78.95
CA ALA A 344 42.55 -30.93 78.02
C ALA A 344 42.32 -31.67 76.68
N ASN A 345 42.57 -30.99 75.56
CA ASN A 345 42.33 -31.45 74.19
C ASN A 345 40.86 -31.74 73.84
N LYS A 346 39.92 -31.22 74.62
CA LYS A 346 38.49 -31.40 74.41
C LYS A 346 37.79 -30.07 74.17
N TYR A 347 36.54 -30.15 73.69
CA TYR A 347 35.66 -29.00 73.55
C TYR A 347 34.30 -29.27 74.16
N ARG A 348 33.61 -28.19 74.54
CA ARG A 348 32.24 -28.22 75.06
C ARG A 348 31.48 -26.99 74.59
N GLU A 349 30.23 -27.19 74.24
CA GLU A 349 29.29 -26.13 73.89
C GLU A 349 28.45 -25.70 75.09
N TYR A 350 28.11 -24.42 75.11
CA TYR A 350 27.23 -23.80 76.07
C TYR A 350 26.19 -22.99 75.30
N VAL A 351 24.92 -23.23 75.59
CA VAL A 351 23.86 -22.41 75.02
C VAL A 351 23.45 -21.40 76.09
N LEU A 352 23.56 -20.13 75.73
CA LEU A 352 23.31 -19.01 76.62
C LEU A 352 22.17 -18.20 76.03
N THR A 353 21.10 -18.07 76.80
CA THR A 353 19.91 -17.34 76.38
C THR A 353 19.77 -16.11 77.27
N TYR A 354 19.67 -14.92 76.67
CA TYR A 354 19.37 -13.69 77.41
C TYR A 354 17.97 -13.19 77.05
N GLY A 355 17.26 -12.67 78.04
CA GLY A 355 15.93 -12.07 77.86
C GLY A 355 15.93 -10.59 78.26
N GLY A 356 14.88 -9.86 77.89
CA GLY A 356 14.73 -8.41 78.11
C GLY A 356 14.83 -7.93 79.57
N ALA A 357 14.83 -8.83 80.56
CA ALA A 357 15.06 -8.51 81.97
C ALA A 357 16.56 -8.46 82.38
N GLY A 358 17.49 -8.60 81.43
CA GLY A 358 18.94 -8.60 81.71
C GLY A 358 19.47 -9.87 82.36
N VAL A 359 18.64 -10.92 82.45
CA VAL A 359 18.98 -12.22 83.01
C VAL A 359 19.49 -13.13 81.91
N TRP A 360 20.62 -13.80 82.16
CA TRP A 360 21.15 -14.86 81.31
C TRP A 360 20.78 -16.22 81.88
N LEU A 361 20.34 -17.13 81.03
CA LEU A 361 20.13 -18.54 81.33
C LEU A 361 21.20 -19.35 80.60
N GLY A 362 21.94 -20.18 81.33
CA GLY A 362 22.97 -21.03 80.78
C GLY A 362 22.61 -22.51 80.85
N ARG A 363 22.84 -23.24 79.75
CA ARG A 363 22.80 -24.71 79.73
C ARG A 363 24.06 -25.27 79.08
N GLU A 364 24.55 -26.36 79.67
CA GLU A 364 25.62 -27.16 79.07
C GLU A 364 25.07 -27.89 77.84
N GLY A 365 25.77 -27.77 76.72
CA GLY A 365 25.50 -28.49 75.48
C GLY A 365 26.39 -29.74 75.32
N ALA A 366 26.51 -30.20 74.09
CA ALA A 366 27.35 -31.35 73.74
C ALA A 366 28.85 -31.01 73.85
N GLY A 367 29.67 -32.04 74.09
CA GLY A 367 31.12 -31.92 74.19
C GLY A 367 31.78 -33.29 74.24
N THR A 368 33.10 -33.35 74.04
CA THR A 368 33.87 -34.62 73.98
C THR A 368 34.90 -34.75 75.10
#